data_AF-A0A3N5EJL6-F1
#
_entry.id   AF-A0A3N5EJL6-F1
#
_cell.length_a   1.000
_cell.length_b   1.000
_cell.length_c   1.000
_cell.angle_alpha   90.00
_cell.angle_beta   90.00
_cell.angle_gamma   90.00
#
_symmetry.space_group_name_H-M   'P 1'
#
loop_
_entity.id
_entity.type
_entity.pdbx_description
1 polymer ?
#
loop_
_entity_poly.entity_id
_entity_poly.type
_entity_poly.pdbx_seq_one_letter_code
_entity_poly.pdbx_strand_id
1 'polypeptide(L)'
;MRVMNMFAPIGKGQRGLIVAAPRTGKTILIQKLAKAVLKNHPEVHVIILLVDERPEEVTDFKMVLKGTTAEVIASNNDQPPQEHVRVTEFVLEKAKRLVEEKKD
;
A
#
# COMPACT_ATOMS: atom_id res chain seq x y z
N MET A 1 8.65 -13.57 0.98
CA MET A 1 8.72 -13.25 2.41
C MET A 1 8.46 -14.49 3.24
N ARG A 2 9.50 -15.24 3.61
CA ARG A 2 9.32 -16.56 4.25
C ARG A 2 8.89 -16.47 5.71
N VAL A 3 9.54 -15.60 6.49
CA VAL A 3 9.23 -15.42 7.92
C VAL A 3 7.78 -14.95 8.11
N MET A 4 7.32 -13.96 7.34
CA MET A 4 5.94 -13.49 7.42
C MET A 4 4.93 -14.61 7.12
N ASN A 5 5.14 -15.40 6.07
CA ASN A 5 4.24 -16.51 5.73
C ASN A 5 4.16 -17.57 6.84
N MET A 6 5.22 -17.75 7.62
CA MET A 6 5.26 -18.76 8.70
C MET A 6 4.63 -18.26 10.00
N PHE A 7 4.83 -16.99 10.36
CA PHE A 7 4.46 -16.46 11.68
C PHE A 7 3.26 -15.51 11.66
N ALA A 8 2.98 -14.87 10.52
CA ALA A 8 1.90 -13.91 10.35
C ALA A 8 1.33 -14.00 8.91
N PRO A 9 0.68 -15.12 8.55
CA PRO A 9 0.13 -15.32 7.22
C PRO A 9 -0.91 -14.24 6.89
N ILE A 10 -0.93 -13.78 5.65
CA ILE A 10 -1.86 -12.76 5.15
C ILE A 10 -2.78 -13.41 4.10
N GLY A 11 -4.09 -13.33 4.32
CA GLY A 11 -5.12 -13.78 3.39
C GLY A 11 -5.86 -12.63 2.71
N LYS A 12 -6.66 -12.95 1.69
CA LYS A 12 -7.59 -12.01 1.05
C LYS A 12 -8.67 -11.57 2.06
N GLY A 13 -8.90 -10.26 2.17
CA GLY A 13 -9.78 -9.68 3.19
C GLY A 13 -9.16 -9.52 4.59
N GLN A 14 -7.87 -9.84 4.76
CA GLN A 14 -7.18 -9.68 6.04
C GLN A 14 -7.01 -8.20 6.40
N ARG A 15 -7.26 -7.87 7.68
CA ARG A 15 -6.84 -6.60 8.29
C ARG A 15 -5.59 -6.85 9.10
N GLY A 16 -4.50 -6.17 8.76
CA GLY A 16 -3.20 -6.32 9.40
C GLY A 16 -2.61 -4.97 9.78
N LEU A 17 -1.81 -4.96 10.84
CA LEU A 17 -1.07 -3.79 11.29
C LEU A 17 0.41 -4.16 11.40
N ILE A 18 1.27 -3.38 10.74
CA ILE A 18 2.72 -3.50 10.87
C ILE A 18 3.18 -2.47 11.90
N VAL A 19 3.55 -2.94 13.08
CA VAL A 19 4.16 -2.09 14.12
C VAL A 19 5.66 -2.05 13.88
N ALA A 20 6.19 -0.86 13.62
CA ALA A 20 7.60 -0.63 13.34
C ALA A 20 8.03 0.71 13.96
N ALA A 21 9.19 0.73 14.60
CA ALA A 21 9.78 1.97 15.08
C ALA A 21 10.33 2.80 13.91
N PRO A 22 10.57 4.11 14.08
CA PRO A 22 11.23 4.91 13.07
C PRO A 22 12.54 4.28 12.61
N ARG A 23 12.82 4.31 11.30
CA ARG A 23 14.06 3.81 10.68
C ARG A 23 14.30 2.28 10.76
N THR A 24 13.29 1.46 11.08
CA THR A 24 13.44 -0.02 11.14
C THR A 24 13.05 -0.76 9.86
N GLY A 25 13.01 -0.06 8.71
CA GLY A 25 12.76 -0.70 7.41
C GLY A 25 11.29 -0.98 7.06
N LYS A 26 10.33 -0.29 7.70
CA LYS A 26 8.88 -0.32 7.37
C LYS A 26 8.65 -0.23 5.86
N THR A 27 9.26 0.77 5.23
CA THR A 27 9.09 1.07 3.80
C THR A 27 9.53 -0.10 2.92
N ILE A 28 10.74 -0.62 3.16
CA ILE A 28 11.30 -1.75 2.39
C ILE A 28 10.43 -3.00 2.56
N LEU A 29 9.90 -3.24 3.76
CA LEU A 29 9.01 -4.36 4.02
C LEU A 29 7.71 -4.26 3.20
N ILE A 30 7.06 -3.09 3.20
CA ILE A 30 5.83 -2.85 2.44
C ILE A 30 6.09 -2.94 0.94
N GLN A 31 7.20 -2.38 0.43
CA GLN A 31 7.59 -2.52 -0.98
C GLN A 31 7.77 -4.00 -1.39
N LYS A 32 8.42 -4.80 -0.53
CA LYS A 32 8.58 -6.24 -0.75
C LYS A 32 7.24 -6.99 -0.71
N LEU A 33 6.31 -6.56 0.15
CA LEU A 33 4.95 -7.11 0.21
C LEU A 33 4.19 -6.84 -1.08
N ALA A 34 4.15 -5.59 -1.53
CA ALA A 34 3.49 -5.21 -2.77
C ALA A 34 4.03 -6.00 -3.96
N LYS A 35 5.36 -6.07 -4.12
CA LYS A 35 6.00 -6.86 -5.19
C LYS A 35 5.69 -8.35 -5.09
N ALA A 36 5.63 -8.89 -3.88
CA ALA A 36 5.29 -10.30 -3.68
C ALA A 36 3.83 -10.60 -4.03
N VAL A 37 2.89 -9.72 -3.68
CA VAL A 37 1.47 -9.86 -4.04
C VAL A 37 1.33 -9.78 -5.56
N LEU A 38 1.84 -8.71 -6.19
CA LEU A 38 1.79 -8.52 -7.64
C LEU A 38 2.37 -9.71 -8.43
N LYS A 39 3.44 -10.33 -7.92
CA LYS A 39 4.09 -11.48 -8.57
C LYS A 39 3.29 -12.77 -8.41
N ASN A 40 2.77 -13.05 -7.22
CA ASN A 40 2.17 -14.34 -6.89
C ASN A 40 0.65 -14.38 -7.08
N HIS A 41 0.00 -13.20 -7.07
CA HIS A 41 -1.44 -13.00 -7.21
C HIS A 41 -1.70 -11.85 -8.20
N PRO A 42 -1.42 -12.05 -9.50
CA PRO A 42 -1.59 -11.00 -10.52
C PRO A 42 -3.05 -10.56 -10.71
N GLU A 43 -4.01 -11.35 -10.22
CA GLU A 43 -5.44 -11.02 -10.23
C GLU A 43 -5.84 -9.96 -9.18
N VAL A 44 -5.00 -9.78 -8.14
CA VAL A 44 -5.28 -8.86 -7.03
C VAL A 44 -4.93 -7.42 -7.42
N HIS A 45 -5.86 -6.51 -7.17
CA HIS A 45 -5.69 -5.07 -7.37
C HIS A 45 -4.92 -4.48 -6.19
N VAL A 46 -3.65 -4.15 -6.42
CA VAL A 46 -2.81 -3.56 -5.39
C VAL A 46 -2.91 -2.04 -5.41
N ILE A 47 -3.50 -1.47 -4.35
CA ILE A 47 -3.53 -0.03 -4.10
C ILE A 47 -2.57 0.28 -2.96
N ILE A 48 -1.70 1.26 -3.16
CA ILE A 48 -0.80 1.79 -2.13
C ILE A 48 -1.15 3.24 -1.90
N LEU A 49 -1.60 3.53 -0.68
CA LEU A 49 -1.92 4.86 -0.21
C LEU A 49 -0.82 5.33 0.75
N LEU A 50 -0.14 6.42 0.40
CA LEU A 50 0.87 7.08 1.22
C LEU A 50 0.30 8.41 1.74
N VAL A 51 0.24 8.58 3.06
CA VAL A 51 -0.36 9.75 3.71
C VAL A 51 0.65 10.34 4.68
N ASP A 52 0.84 11.66 4.63
CA ASP A 52 1.74 12.40 5.52
C ASP A 52 3.18 11.85 5.51
N GLU A 53 3.58 11.23 4.40
CA GLU A 53 4.94 10.75 4.17
C GLU A 53 5.74 11.82 3.39
N ARG A 54 7.07 11.76 3.50
CA ARG A 54 7.92 12.78 2.87
C ARG A 54 7.92 12.66 1.35
N PRO A 55 8.07 13.77 0.58
CA PRO A 55 8.00 13.73 -0.88
C PRO A 55 9.05 12.80 -1.53
N GLU A 56 10.25 12.73 -0.95
CA GLU A 56 11.32 11.84 -1.41
C GLU A 56 10.99 10.37 -1.18
N GLU A 57 10.32 10.04 -0.07
CA GLU A 57 9.90 8.67 0.25
C GLU A 57 8.75 8.22 -0.66
N VAL A 58 7.81 9.13 -0.97
CA VAL A 58 6.76 8.91 -1.97
C VAL A 58 7.37 8.65 -3.35
N THR A 59 8.39 9.44 -3.72
CA THR A 59 9.07 9.32 -5.00
C THR A 59 9.82 7.99 -5.11
N ASP A 60 10.57 7.60 -4.09
CA ASP A 60 11.23 6.28 -4.00
C ASP A 60 10.21 5.15 -4.18
N PHE A 61 9.10 5.19 -3.45
CA PHE A 61 8.07 4.17 -3.53
C PHE A 61 7.49 4.03 -4.95
N LYS A 62 7.19 5.17 -5.59
CA LYS A 62 6.72 5.22 -6.98
C LYS A 62 7.75 4.65 -7.94
N MET A 63 9.04 4.97 -7.77
CA MET A 63 10.10 4.41 -8.61
C MET A 63 10.22 2.89 -8.44
N VAL A 64 10.16 2.40 -7.21
CA VAL A 64 10.28 0.98 -6.88
C VAL A 64 9.18 0.12 -7.51
N LEU A 65 7.98 0.69 -7.67
CA LEU A 65 6.81 0.04 -8.28
C LEU A 65 6.51 0.50 -9.70
N LYS A 66 7.37 1.33 -10.29
CA LYS A 66 7.24 1.80 -11.67
C LYS A 66 7.21 0.60 -12.61
N GLY A 67 6.22 0.58 -13.52
CA GLY A 67 6.02 -0.50 -14.48
C GLY A 67 5.29 -1.72 -13.91
N THR A 68 4.84 -1.69 -12.65
CA THR A 68 3.89 -2.67 -12.11
C THR A 68 2.45 -2.23 -12.32
N THR A 69 1.49 -3.13 -12.11
CA THR A 69 0.05 -2.84 -12.15
C THR A 69 -0.47 -2.19 -10.86
N ALA A 70 0.39 -1.97 -9.86
CA ALA A 70 -0.03 -1.32 -8.61
C ALA A 70 -0.33 0.16 -8.81
N GLU A 71 -1.40 0.62 -8.17
CA GLU A 71 -1.76 2.03 -8.13
C GLU A 71 -1.14 2.68 -6.89
N VAL A 72 -0.30 3.70 -7.09
CA VAL A 72 0.35 4.43 -6.00
C VAL A 72 -0.25 5.83 -5.90
N ILE A 73 -1.05 6.05 -4.85
CA ILE A 73 -1.73 7.30 -4.54
C ILE A 73 -1.06 7.90 -3.29
N ALA A 74 -0.81 9.21 -3.30
CA ALA A 74 -0.12 9.85 -2.20
C ALA A 74 -0.66 11.25 -1.91
N SER A 75 -0.71 11.59 -0.62
CA SER A 75 -0.86 12.94 -0.09
C SER A 75 0.33 13.18 0.83
N ASN A 76 1.35 13.90 0.34
CA ASN A 76 2.60 14.13 1.07
C ASN A 76 2.39 15.13 2.21
N ASN A 77 3.32 15.15 3.16
CA ASN A 77 3.27 16.00 4.37
C ASN A 77 3.26 17.53 4.12
N ASP A 78 3.50 17.99 2.89
CA ASP A 78 3.35 19.40 2.51
C ASP A 78 1.86 19.80 2.33
N GLN A 79 0.94 18.83 2.24
CA GLN A 79 -0.49 19.09 2.08
C GLN A 79 -1.20 19.35 3.41
N PRO A 80 -2.30 20.12 3.42
CA PRO A 80 -3.11 20.28 4.62
C PRO A 80 -3.80 18.98 5.03
N PRO A 81 -4.09 18.76 6.33
CA PRO A 81 -4.74 17.54 6.81
C PRO A 81 -6.07 17.19 6.14
N GLN A 82 -6.83 18.20 5.70
CA GLN A 82 -8.08 18.02 4.98
C GLN A 82 -7.87 17.27 3.65
N GLU A 83 -6.73 17.50 2.99
CA GLU A 83 -6.39 16.81 1.75
C GLU A 83 -6.04 15.34 2.03
N HIS A 84 -5.35 15.04 3.14
CA HIS A 84 -5.08 13.66 3.55
C HIS A 84 -6.37 12.86 3.76
N VAL A 85 -7.34 13.47 4.47
CA VAL A 85 -8.65 12.85 4.72
C VAL A 85 -9.37 12.61 3.40
N ARG A 86 -9.48 13.65 2.56
CA ARG A 86 -10.17 13.59 1.28
C ARG A 86 -9.61 12.51 0.35
N VAL A 87 -8.28 12.43 0.22
CA VAL A 87 -7.61 11.41 -0.60
C VAL A 87 -7.87 10.03 -0.02
N THR A 88 -7.78 9.86 1.30
CA THR A 88 -8.02 8.57 1.97
C THR A 88 -9.45 8.08 1.75
N GLU A 89 -10.45 8.95 1.91
CA GLU A 89 -11.85 8.62 1.69
C GLU A 89 -12.11 8.21 0.23
N PHE A 90 -11.56 8.96 -0.73
CA PHE A 90 -11.69 8.64 -2.15
C PHE A 90 -11.12 7.26 -2.47
N VAL A 91 -9.92 6.95 -1.95
CA VAL A 91 -9.27 5.66 -2.16
C VAL A 91 -10.05 4.51 -1.51
N LEU A 92 -10.57 4.73 -0.31
CA LEU A 92 -11.38 3.74 0.39
C LEU A 92 -12.67 3.43 -0.38
N GLU A 93 -13.38 4.45 -0.86
CA GLU A 93 -14.60 4.26 -1.67
C GLU A 93 -14.29 3.55 -2.98
N LYS A 94 -13.19 3.92 -3.66
CA LYS A 94 -12.72 3.20 -4.85
C LYS A 94 -12.47 1.72 -4.57
N ALA A 95 -11.78 1.39 -3.47
CA ALA A 95 -11.52 0.01 -3.08
C ALA A 95 -12.81 -0.76 -2.82
N LYS A 96 -13.79 -0.16 -2.14
CA LYS A 96 -15.12 -0.79 -1.92
C LYS A 96 -15.83 -1.08 -3.23
N ARG A 97 -15.83 -0.15 -4.19
CA ARG A 97 -16.45 -0.37 -5.51
C ARG A 97 -15.78 -1.50 -6.29
N LEU A 98 -14.45 -1.64 -6.22
CA LEU A 98 -13.76 -2.77 -6.83
C LEU A 98 -14.20 -4.11 -6.20
N VAL A 99 -14.40 -4.15 -4.88
CA VAL A 99 -14.90 -5.36 -4.19
C VAL A 99 -16.33 -5.69 -4.61
N GLU A 100 -17.21 -4.69 -4.81
CA GLU A 100 -18.57 -4.89 -5.35
C GLU A 100 -18.55 -5.51 -6.76
N GLU A 101 -17.51 -5.21 -7.56
CA GLU A 101 -17.23 -5.82 -8.85
C GLU A 101 -16.56 -7.21 -8.75
N LYS A 102 -16.46 -7.78 -7.54
CA LYS A 102 -15.80 -9.07 -7.25
C LYS A 102 -14.30 -9.09 -7.56
N LYS A 103 -13.63 -7.94 -7.45
CA LYS A 103 -12.17 -7.86 -7.51
C LYS A 103 -11.59 -7.98 -6.10
N ASP A 104 -10.51 -8.75 -5.99
CA ASP A 104 -9.65 -8.80 -4.81
C ASP A 104 -8.59 -7.70 -4.83
#